data_AF-A0A439LD21-F1
#
_entry.id   AF-A0A439LD21-F1
#
_cell.length_a   1.000
_cell.length_b   1.000
_cell.length_c   1.000
_cell.angle_alpha   90.00
_cell.angle_beta   90.00
_cell.angle_gamma   90.00
#
_symmetry.space_group_name_H-M   'P 1'
#
loop_
_entity.id
_entity.type
_entity.pdbx_description
1 polymer ?
#
loop_
_entity_poly.entity_id
_entity_poly.type
_entity_poly.pdbx_seq_one_letter_code
_entity_poly.pdbx_strand_id
1 'polypeptide(L)'
;ISATLAGLIRPQVSDVNMVSAPIMVKERGIIVAEVKRDKSGVFDGYIKLTVKTEHRTRSIAGTCFSDGKPRFIQIKGINLDAEVGQHMLYTTNADAPGIIGLLGTVCGENGVNIANFQLGRNRPGGDAIALLYLDAPFPENVLEQVRAHKSIDSAKRLHFDVGA
;
A
#
# COMPACT_ATOMS: atom_id res chain seq x y z
N ILE A 1 -14.30 9.94 -6.31
CA ILE A 1 -14.70 8.97 -5.27
C ILE A 1 -15.04 7.57 -5.81
N SER A 2 -15.80 7.43 -6.89
CA SER A 2 -16.27 6.13 -7.38
C SER A 2 -15.16 5.10 -7.68
N ALA A 3 -14.06 5.52 -8.31
CA ALA A 3 -12.90 4.66 -8.54
C ALA A 3 -12.29 4.13 -7.23
N THR A 4 -12.19 4.97 -6.20
CA THR A 4 -11.71 4.60 -4.87
C THR A 4 -12.61 3.56 -4.21
N LEU A 5 -13.93 3.75 -4.30
CA LEU A 5 -14.91 2.80 -3.75
C LEU A 5 -14.87 1.46 -4.50
N ALA A 6 -14.80 1.51 -5.83
CA ALA A 6 -14.68 0.31 -6.65
C ALA A 6 -13.43 -0.50 -6.29
N GLY A 7 -12.27 0.17 -6.19
CA GLY A 7 -11.02 -0.46 -5.77
C GLY A 7 -11.07 -1.03 -4.35
N LEU A 8 -11.73 -0.34 -3.41
CA LEU A 8 -11.87 -0.80 -2.02
C LEU A 8 -12.65 -2.12 -1.91
N ILE A 9 -13.73 -2.28 -2.68
CA ILE A 9 -14.63 -3.43 -2.55
C ILE A 9 -14.36 -4.55 -3.56
N ARG A 10 -13.55 -4.30 -4.60
CA ARG A 10 -13.20 -5.31 -5.63
C ARG A 10 -12.72 -6.64 -5.08
N PRO A 11 -11.91 -6.72 -4.00
CA PRO A 11 -11.51 -8.01 -3.43
C PRO A 11 -12.66 -8.83 -2.80
N GLN A 12 -13.81 -8.20 -2.54
CA GLN A 12 -14.98 -8.82 -1.90
C GLN A 12 -16.13 -9.06 -2.85
N VAL A 13 -16.15 -8.41 -4.01
CA VAL A 13 -17.27 -8.39 -4.96
C VAL A 13 -16.73 -8.46 -6.37
N SER A 14 -17.03 -9.56 -7.06
CA SER A 14 -16.84 -9.69 -8.50
C SER A 14 -17.73 -8.68 -9.25
N ASP A 15 -17.28 -8.21 -10.41
CA ASP A 15 -18.02 -7.31 -11.31
C ASP A 15 -18.34 -5.90 -10.78
N VAL A 16 -17.63 -5.43 -9.74
CA VAL A 16 -17.71 -4.02 -9.34
C VAL A 16 -17.07 -3.10 -10.39
N ASN A 17 -17.79 -2.06 -10.78
CA ASN A 17 -17.30 -0.97 -11.60
C ASN A 17 -17.58 0.40 -10.94
N MET A 18 -17.17 1.49 -11.58
CA MET A 18 -17.32 2.83 -11.01
C MET A 18 -18.79 3.28 -10.88
N VAL A 19 -19.71 2.68 -11.64
CA VAL A 19 -21.14 2.99 -11.58
C VAL A 19 -21.79 2.22 -10.43
N SER A 20 -21.49 0.93 -10.29
CA SER A 20 -22.09 0.08 -9.27
C SER A 20 -21.50 0.28 -7.86
N ALA A 21 -20.24 0.68 -7.76
CA ALA A 21 -19.54 0.75 -6.47
C ALA A 21 -20.23 1.62 -5.40
N PRO A 22 -20.68 2.87 -5.69
CA PRO A 22 -21.33 3.69 -4.67
C PRO A 22 -22.64 3.06 -4.14
N ILE A 23 -23.39 2.39 -5.01
CA ILE A 23 -24.65 1.72 -4.66
C ILE A 23 -24.36 0.52 -3.77
N MET A 24 -23.45 -0.37 -4.20
CA MET A 24 -23.06 -1.57 -3.45
C MET A 24 -22.48 -1.25 -2.06
N VAL A 25 -21.69 -0.18 -1.95
CA VAL A 25 -21.13 0.28 -0.66
C VAL A 25 -22.24 0.72 0.28
N LYS A 26 -23.22 1.49 -0.22
CA LYS A 26 -24.37 1.96 0.56
C LYS A 26 -25.28 0.81 0.99
N GLU A 27 -25.55 -0.14 0.11
CA GLU A 27 -26.34 -1.35 0.41
C GLU A 27 -25.70 -2.22 1.51
N ARG A 28 -24.37 -2.22 1.59
CA ARG A 28 -23.61 -2.89 2.66
C ARG A 28 -23.58 -2.11 3.98
N GLY A 29 -24.29 -0.98 4.07
CA GLY A 29 -24.32 -0.14 5.27
C GLY A 29 -23.03 0.62 5.55
N ILE A 30 -22.12 0.72 4.57
CA ILE A 30 -20.86 1.45 4.75
C ILE A 30 -21.16 2.95 4.63
N ILE A 31 -20.85 3.69 5.68
CA ILE A 31 -20.99 5.14 5.71
C ILE A 31 -19.83 5.77 4.93
N VAL A 32 -20.16 6.55 3.90
CA VAL A 32 -19.19 7.25 3.06
C VAL A 32 -19.25 8.74 3.36
N ALA A 33 -18.08 9.32 3.66
CA ALA A 33 -17.90 10.77 3.79
C ALA A 33 -16.83 11.21 2.79
N GLU A 34 -17.12 12.26 2.02
CA GLU A 34 -16.18 12.89 1.09
C GLU A 34 -15.85 14.30 1.57
N VAL A 35 -14.57 14.64 1.60
CA VAL A 35 -14.10 16.01 1.86
C VAL A 35 -13.23 16.44 0.70
N LYS A 36 -13.61 17.53 0.04
CA LYS A 36 -12.82 18.19 -1.00
C LYS A 36 -12.33 19.51 -0.46
N ARG A 37 -11.06 19.81 -0.72
CA ARG A 37 -10.42 21.08 -0.38
C ARG A 37 -9.66 21.56 -1.60
N ASP A 38 -9.68 22.86 -1.84
CA ASP A 38 -8.82 23.48 -2.84
C ASP A 38 -7.34 23.28 -2.46
N LYS A 39 -6.45 23.41 -3.45
CA LYS A 39 -5.03 23.10 -3.31
C LYS A 39 -4.45 23.74 -2.04
N SER A 40 -3.99 22.89 -1.13
CA SER A 40 -3.27 23.28 0.06
C SER A 40 -2.08 22.35 0.25
N GLY A 41 -0.85 22.88 0.23
CA GLY A 41 0.38 22.10 0.41
C GLY A 41 1.23 21.92 -0.84
N VAL A 42 2.15 20.94 -0.78
CA VAL A 42 3.25 20.77 -1.75
C VAL A 42 2.86 19.93 -2.98
N PHE A 43 1.85 19.06 -2.86
CA PHE A 43 1.43 18.17 -3.94
C PHE A 43 0.30 18.78 -4.78
N ASP A 44 0.38 18.62 -6.10
CA ASP A 44 -0.68 19.07 -7.03
C ASP A 44 -1.96 18.23 -6.89
N GLY A 45 -1.84 16.94 -6.59
CA GLY A 45 -2.93 16.06 -6.23
C GLY A 45 -2.73 15.45 -4.85
N TYR A 46 -3.79 15.34 -4.05
CA TYR A 46 -3.75 14.61 -2.78
C TYR A 46 -5.05 13.85 -2.58
N ILE A 47 -4.97 12.52 -2.59
CA ILE A 47 -6.11 11.65 -2.33
C ILE A 47 -5.78 10.82 -1.10
N LYS A 48 -6.60 10.94 -0.05
CA LYS A 48 -6.51 10.12 1.16
C LYS A 48 -7.78 9.30 1.34
N LEU A 49 -7.62 7.99 1.41
CA LEU A 49 -8.67 7.06 1.83
C LEU A 49 -8.44 6.70 3.29
N THR A 50 -9.46 6.86 4.12
CA THR A 50 -9.47 6.36 5.50
C THR A 50 -10.61 5.36 5.65
N VAL A 51 -10.28 4.14 6.07
CA VAL A 51 -11.23 3.07 6.34
C VAL A 51 -11.22 2.81 7.83
N LYS A 52 -12.38 2.96 8.47
CA LYS A 52 -12.60 2.66 9.89
C LYS A 52 -13.52 1.46 9.99
N THR A 53 -13.09 0.45 10.73
CA THR A 53 -13.90 -0.70 11.15
C THR A 53 -13.96 -0.74 12.67
N GLU A 54 -14.74 -1.67 13.23
CA GLU A 54 -14.83 -1.87 14.69
C GLU A 54 -13.46 -2.14 15.33
N HIS A 55 -12.57 -2.83 14.62
CA HIS A 55 -11.28 -3.27 15.17
C HIS A 55 -10.12 -2.33 14.84
N ARG A 56 -10.21 -1.52 13.77
CA ARG A 56 -9.07 -0.70 13.34
C ARG A 56 -9.45 0.45 12.42
N THR A 57 -8.59 1.46 12.43
CA THR A 57 -8.56 2.52 11.42
C THR A 57 -7.31 2.36 10.56
N ARG A 58 -7.45 2.44 9.24
CA ARG A 58 -6.33 2.47 8.29
C ARG A 58 -6.50 3.65 7.35
N SER A 59 -5.41 4.35 7.07
CA SER A 59 -5.38 5.40 6.06
C SER A 59 -4.26 5.19 5.08
N ILE A 60 -4.53 5.48 3.81
CA ILE A 60 -3.55 5.51 2.72
C ILE A 60 -3.75 6.82 1.97
N ALA A 61 -2.66 7.53 1.69
CA ALA A 61 -2.66 8.69 0.82
C ALA A 61 -1.73 8.49 -0.37
N GLY A 62 -2.17 8.97 -1.52
CA GLY A 62 -1.43 8.94 -2.76
C GLY A 62 -1.57 10.24 -3.53
N THR A 63 -0.69 10.39 -4.51
CA THR A 63 -0.67 11.50 -5.46
C THR A 63 -0.29 10.97 -6.84
N CYS A 64 -0.59 11.73 -7.88
CA CYS A 64 0.01 11.57 -9.20
C CYS A 64 0.93 12.76 -9.40
N PHE A 65 2.22 12.50 -9.60
CA PHE A 65 3.18 13.56 -9.87
C PHE A 65 3.06 14.07 -11.31
N SER A 66 3.82 15.12 -11.65
CA SER A 66 3.86 15.71 -12.99
C SER A 66 4.34 14.73 -14.08
N ASP A 67 5.03 13.66 -13.68
CA ASP A 67 5.42 12.54 -14.55
C ASP A 67 4.24 11.60 -14.90
N GLY A 68 3.05 11.88 -14.37
CA GLY A 68 1.84 11.07 -14.57
C GLY A 68 1.83 9.77 -13.76
N LYS A 69 2.89 9.48 -12.99
CA LYS A 69 3.01 8.24 -12.25
C LYS A 69 2.35 8.33 -10.87
N PRO A 70 1.54 7.34 -10.48
CA PRO A 70 0.96 7.29 -9.15
C PRO A 70 2.02 6.92 -8.10
N ARG A 71 1.97 7.58 -6.94
CA ARG A 71 2.83 7.28 -5.79
C ARG A 71 2.04 7.22 -4.49
N PHE A 72 2.44 6.31 -3.60
CA PHE A 72 2.04 6.32 -2.20
C PHE A 72 2.90 7.31 -1.44
N ILE A 73 2.25 8.27 -0.77
CA ILE A 73 2.92 9.29 0.03
C ILE A 73 2.72 9.12 1.53
N GLN A 74 1.70 8.36 1.93
CA GLN A 74 1.44 8.06 3.34
C GLN A 74 0.68 6.74 3.50
N ILE A 75 1.11 5.88 4.42
CA ILE A 75 0.39 4.65 4.80
C ILE A 75 0.38 4.54 6.32
N LYS A 76 -0.79 4.30 6.93
CA LYS A 76 -0.98 4.26 8.40
C LYS A 76 -0.44 5.52 9.11
N GLY A 77 -0.43 6.67 8.44
CA GLY A 77 0.12 7.92 8.98
C GLY A 77 1.65 8.03 8.93
N ILE A 78 2.34 7.01 8.43
CA ILE A 78 3.78 7.04 8.15
C ILE A 78 3.99 7.61 6.76
N ASN A 79 4.83 8.62 6.64
CA ASN A 79 5.21 9.21 5.36
C ASN A 79 6.25 8.33 4.66
N LEU A 80 6.12 8.19 3.35
CA LEU A 80 7.05 7.51 2.46
C LEU A 80 6.88 8.09 1.04
N ASP A 81 7.76 7.78 0.10
CA ASP A 81 7.55 8.09 -1.33
C ASP A 81 7.78 6.83 -2.15
N ALA A 82 6.70 6.12 -2.48
CA ALA A 82 6.78 4.87 -3.23
C ALA A 82 5.99 4.94 -4.52
N GLU A 83 6.69 4.82 -5.66
CA GLU A 83 6.09 4.58 -6.97
C GLU A 83 5.23 3.30 -6.91
N VAL A 84 4.02 3.37 -7.46
CA VAL A 84 3.15 2.18 -7.54
C VAL A 84 3.63 1.33 -8.71
N GLY A 85 4.17 0.16 -8.40
CA GLY A 85 4.57 -0.85 -9.38
C GLY A 85 3.57 -1.99 -9.50
N GLN A 86 3.69 -2.80 -10.55
CA GLN A 86 2.78 -3.92 -10.80
C GLN A 86 2.89 -4.99 -9.70
N HIS A 87 4.11 -5.38 -9.34
CA HIS A 87 4.38 -6.38 -8.32
C HIS A 87 5.03 -5.72 -7.12
N MET A 88 4.36 -5.71 -5.97
CA MET A 88 4.92 -5.10 -4.76
C MET A 88 4.83 -6.01 -3.55
N LEU A 89 5.77 -5.87 -2.64
CA LEU A 89 5.71 -6.45 -1.30
C LEU A 89 5.55 -5.33 -0.27
N TYR A 90 4.48 -5.41 0.51
CA TYR A 90 4.25 -4.53 1.65
C TYR A 90 4.55 -5.29 2.94
N THR A 91 5.39 -4.71 3.80
CA THR A 91 5.68 -5.23 5.14
C THR A 91 5.47 -4.19 6.22
N THR A 92 5.17 -4.66 7.43
CA THR A 92 5.22 -3.86 8.66
C THR A 92 6.12 -4.53 9.66
N ASN A 93 6.91 -3.73 10.36
CA ASN A 93 7.91 -4.17 11.33
C ASN A 93 8.25 -3.03 12.28
N ALA A 94 8.95 -3.33 13.37
CA ALA A 94 9.62 -2.32 14.16
C ALA A 94 10.83 -1.73 13.38
N ASP A 95 11.08 -0.43 13.55
CA ASP A 95 12.28 0.24 13.03
C ASP A 95 13.51 -0.23 13.80
N ALA A 96 14.13 -1.31 13.35
CA ALA A 96 15.26 -1.96 13.99
C ALA A 96 16.41 -2.21 13.01
N PRO A 97 17.67 -2.26 13.49
CA PRO A 97 18.80 -2.65 12.67
C PRO A 97 18.59 -4.01 12.01
N GLY A 98 19.00 -4.13 10.74
CA GLY A 98 19.00 -5.40 10.01
C GLY A 98 17.74 -5.72 9.20
N ILE A 99 16.65 -4.95 9.31
CA ILE A 99 15.42 -5.22 8.52
C ILE A 99 15.66 -5.15 7.01
N ILE A 100 16.39 -4.12 6.55
CA ILE A 100 16.72 -3.97 5.12
C ILE A 100 17.58 -5.13 4.64
N GLY A 101 18.60 -5.50 5.44
CA GLY A 101 19.47 -6.63 5.15
C GLY A 101 18.69 -7.94 5.08
N LEU A 102 17.82 -8.20 6.05
CA LEU A 102 16.93 -9.36 6.07
C LEU A 102 16.10 -9.48 4.78
N LEU A 103 15.37 -8.41 4.41
CA LEU A 103 14.52 -8.43 3.22
C LEU A 103 15.34 -8.59 1.94
N GLY A 104 16.49 -7.90 1.85
CA GLY A 104 17.41 -8.01 0.73
C GLY A 104 18.02 -9.41 0.59
N THR A 105 18.46 -10.02 1.70
CA THR A 105 19.02 -11.37 1.73
C THR A 105 17.98 -12.41 1.34
N VAL A 106 16.79 -12.37 1.94
CA VAL A 106 15.71 -13.34 1.62
C VAL A 106 15.31 -13.23 0.14
N CYS A 107 15.20 -12.02 -0.41
CA CYS A 107 14.92 -11.85 -1.83
C CYS A 107 16.07 -12.36 -2.71
N GLY A 108 17.32 -11.99 -2.39
CA GLY A 108 18.50 -12.36 -3.15
C GLY A 108 18.76 -13.87 -3.18
N GLU A 109 18.64 -14.56 -2.05
CA GLU A 109 18.79 -16.02 -1.95
C GLU A 109 17.75 -16.78 -2.79
N ASN A 110 16.57 -16.18 -3.00
CA ASN A 110 15.50 -16.76 -3.79
C ASN A 110 15.43 -16.20 -5.22
N GLY A 111 16.45 -15.45 -5.67
CA GLY A 111 16.52 -14.90 -7.02
C GLY A 111 15.46 -13.84 -7.34
N VAL A 112 14.88 -13.20 -6.33
CA VAL A 112 13.89 -12.13 -6.50
C VAL A 112 14.60 -10.79 -6.60
N ASN A 113 14.47 -10.11 -7.75
CA ASN A 113 15.02 -8.77 -7.92
C ASN A 113 14.10 -7.69 -7.32
N ILE A 114 14.71 -6.66 -6.72
CA ILE A 114 14.02 -5.50 -6.14
C ILE A 114 14.34 -4.27 -6.98
N ALA A 115 13.35 -3.76 -7.72
CA ALA A 115 13.49 -2.58 -8.57
C ALA A 115 13.54 -1.28 -7.75
N ASN A 116 12.77 -1.20 -6.67
CA ASN A 116 12.76 -0.05 -5.77
C ASN A 116 12.46 -0.51 -4.35
N PHE A 117 13.13 0.10 -3.36
CA PHE A 117 12.95 -0.19 -1.95
C PHE A 117 12.65 1.11 -1.22
N GLN A 118 11.46 1.19 -0.63
CA GLN A 118 11.01 2.37 0.11
C GLN A 118 10.69 2.03 1.54
N LEU A 119 11.21 2.84 2.47
CA LEU A 119 10.99 2.70 3.90
C LEU A 119 10.33 3.97 4.43
N GLY A 120 9.28 3.79 5.21
CA GLY A 120 8.73 4.83 6.05
C GLY A 120 8.80 4.41 7.51
N ARG A 121 9.02 5.35 8.41
CA ARG A 121 8.91 5.15 9.86
C ARG A 121 8.17 6.30 10.53
N ASN A 122 7.46 6.02 11.63
CA ASN A 122 6.79 7.09 12.39
C ASN A 122 7.78 7.90 13.25
N ARG A 123 8.71 7.22 13.92
CA ARG A 123 9.80 7.77 14.73
C ARG A 123 10.94 6.75 14.81
N PRO A 124 12.17 7.17 15.14
CA PRO A 124 13.27 6.24 15.39
C PRO A 124 12.89 5.18 16.42
N GLY A 125 13.08 3.89 16.10
CA GLY A 125 12.74 2.77 16.97
C GLY A 125 11.25 2.49 17.13
N GLY A 126 10.39 3.17 16.35
CA GLY A 126 8.94 2.97 16.35
C GLY A 126 8.47 1.96 15.31
N ASP A 127 7.34 2.24 14.68
CA ASP A 127 6.79 1.42 13.61
C ASP A 127 7.39 1.83 12.26
N ALA A 128 7.71 0.84 11.46
CA ALA A 128 8.18 0.99 10.11
C ALA A 128 7.30 0.22 9.11
N ILE A 129 7.34 0.70 7.87
CA ILE A 129 6.72 0.11 6.70
C ILE A 129 7.82 0.00 5.65
N ALA A 130 7.98 -1.19 5.06
CA ALA A 130 8.75 -1.33 3.83
C ALA A 130 7.81 -1.67 2.66
N LEU A 131 8.01 -0.97 1.55
CA LEU A 131 7.38 -1.23 0.27
C LEU A 131 8.47 -1.52 -0.75
N LEU A 132 8.44 -2.72 -1.31
CA LEU A 132 9.35 -3.15 -2.35
C LEU A 132 8.58 -3.20 -3.66
N TYR A 133 9.14 -2.61 -4.71
CA TYR A 133 8.73 -2.86 -6.09
C TYR A 133 9.63 -3.96 -6.67
N LEU A 134 9.02 -4.95 -7.29
CA LEU A 134 9.64 -6.17 -7.80
C LEU A 134 9.41 -6.26 -9.31
N ASP A 135 10.35 -6.87 -10.02
CA ASP A 135 10.22 -7.07 -11.48
C ASP A 135 9.21 -8.15 -11.85
N ALA A 136 8.89 -9.04 -10.93
CA ALA A 136 8.06 -10.22 -11.15
C ALA A 136 7.17 -10.51 -9.93
N PRO A 137 6.12 -11.36 -10.08
CA PRO A 137 5.28 -11.77 -8.96
C PRO A 137 6.11 -12.31 -7.79
N PHE A 138 5.83 -11.83 -6.57
CA PHE A 138 6.55 -12.28 -5.38
C PHE A 138 6.19 -13.75 -5.07
N PRO A 139 7.15 -14.69 -5.05
CA PRO A 139 6.84 -16.10 -4.87
C PRO A 139 6.27 -16.42 -3.48
N GLU A 140 5.33 -17.36 -3.39
CA GLU A 140 4.66 -17.67 -2.11
C GLU A 140 5.62 -18.27 -1.09
N ASN A 141 6.53 -19.15 -1.51
CA ASN A 141 7.54 -19.73 -0.62
C ASN A 141 8.43 -18.65 0.03
N VAL A 142 8.76 -17.59 -0.71
CA VAL A 142 9.56 -16.46 -0.20
C VAL A 142 8.73 -15.61 0.74
N LEU A 143 7.44 -15.40 0.43
CA LEU A 143 6.51 -14.70 1.31
C LEU A 143 6.34 -15.40 2.66
N GLU A 144 6.27 -16.72 2.66
CA GLU A 144 6.23 -17.53 3.88
C GLU A 144 7.51 -17.38 4.71
N GLN A 145 8.69 -17.39 4.07
CA GLN A 145 9.96 -17.14 4.75
C GLN A 145 10.00 -15.75 5.41
N VAL A 146 9.56 -14.71 4.70
CA VAL A 146 9.47 -13.34 5.25
C VAL A 146 8.51 -13.29 6.45
N ARG A 147 7.34 -13.95 6.35
CA ARG A 147 6.34 -13.99 7.42
C ARG A 147 6.79 -14.78 8.66
N ALA A 148 7.63 -15.79 8.47
CA ALA A 148 8.16 -16.60 9.57
C ALA A 148 9.19 -15.85 10.41
N HIS A 149 9.77 -14.76 9.89
CA HIS A 149 10.79 -14.01 10.60
C HIS A 149 10.19 -13.15 11.72
N LYS A 150 10.69 -13.34 12.95
CA LYS A 150 10.20 -12.67 14.18
C LYS A 150 10.12 -11.14 14.13
N SER A 151 10.95 -10.52 13.30
CA SER A 151 11.01 -9.06 13.16
C SER A 151 9.95 -8.49 12.21
N ILE A 152 9.17 -9.34 11.53
CA ILE A 152 8.12 -8.95 10.59
C ILE A 152 6.75 -9.17 11.24
N ASP A 153 6.00 -8.09 11.45
CA ASP A 153 4.65 -8.18 12.03
C ASP A 153 3.61 -8.64 10.99
N SER A 154 3.81 -8.26 9.72
CA SER A 154 2.94 -8.64 8.61
C SER A 154 3.66 -8.42 7.28
N ALA A 155 3.49 -9.36 6.36
CA ALA A 155 3.91 -9.22 4.97
C ALA A 155 2.78 -9.60 4.00
N LYS A 156 2.58 -8.78 2.97
CA LYS A 156 1.53 -8.94 1.95
C LYS A 156 2.07 -8.64 0.56
N ARG A 157 1.86 -9.57 -0.36
CA ARG A 157 1.96 -9.32 -1.79
C ARG A 157 0.85 -8.38 -2.23
N LEU A 158 1.20 -7.41 -3.07
CA LEU A 158 0.27 -6.48 -3.71
C LEU A 158 0.46 -6.59 -5.22
N HIS A 159 -0.64 -6.53 -5.94
CA HIS A 159 -0.67 -6.47 -7.39
C HIS A 159 -1.50 -5.26 -7.82
N PHE A 160 -0.95 -4.46 -8.74
CA PHE A 160 -1.64 -3.30 -9.28
C PHE A 160 -1.64 -3.36 -10.80
N ASP A 161 -2.78 -3.03 -11.40
CA ASP A 161 -2.89 -2.89 -12.86
C ASP A 161 -2.36 -1.50 -13.24
N VAL A 162 -1.04 -1.37 -13.32
CA VAL A 162 -0.37 -0.17 -13.83
C VAL A 162 -0.18 -0.35 -15.34
N GLY A 163 -0.76 0.55 -16.12
CA GLY A 163 -0.60 0.53 -17.58
C GLY A 163 0.88 0.66 -17.95
N ALA A 164 1.34 -0.16 -18.88
CA ALA A 164 2.62 0.01 -19.55
C ALA A 164 2.60 1.22 -20.47
#